data_AF-A0A6C0JTK2-F1
#
_entry.id   AF-A0A6C0JTK2-F1
#
_cell.length_a   1.000
_cell.length_b   1.000
_cell.length_c   1.000
_cell.angle_alpha   90.00
_cell.angle_beta   90.00
_cell.angle_gamma   90.00
#
_symmetry.space_group_name_H-M   'P 1'
#
loop_
_entity.id
_entity.type
_entity.pdbx_description
1 polymer ?
#
loop_
_entity_poly.entity_id
_entity_poly.type
_entity_poly.pdbx_seq_one_letter_code
_entity_poly.pdbx_strand_id
1 'polypeptide(L)'
;MAKGVRLGKEVVHKEWEACANFISDDYWRQRFDEMARGKMPAKCFYDSGTLSFWGKERDEVSFNTDDTKSMVSSAMKFLSKNCYINNKTTSRCKDRYMVIKEWSLCNDVTKHNLLERYVDIISMFAGMDESEKESLMGIINNGIRRKALTVVIRDSAIYDIKGLVWDEETGTYYVDYKVKVDKSKTTHVIPYKKTMGKRKLKKYESNWVKDIGRKYGGNK
;
A
#
# COMPACT_ATOMS: atom_id res chain seq x y z
N MET A 1 12.45 2.42 -0.38
CA MET A 1 13.34 1.56 -1.18
C MET A 1 12.48 0.49 -1.85
N ALA A 2 12.44 0.44 -3.19
CA ALA A 2 11.67 -0.58 -3.90
C ALA A 2 12.40 -1.92 -3.82
N LYS A 3 11.72 -2.97 -3.32
CA LYS A 3 12.23 -4.34 -3.40
C LYS A 3 12.33 -4.72 -4.87
N GLY A 4 13.55 -4.75 -5.40
CA GLY A 4 13.84 -5.17 -6.77
C GLY A 4 13.40 -6.60 -6.97
N VAL A 5 12.37 -6.80 -7.78
CA VAL A 5 11.96 -8.13 -8.24
C VAL A 5 13.09 -8.66 -9.10
N ARG A 6 13.76 -9.75 -8.67
CA ARG A 6 14.75 -10.45 -9.49
C ARG A 6 14.02 -11.01 -10.72
N LEU A 7 14.30 -10.43 -11.89
CA LEU A 7 13.87 -10.98 -13.18
C LEU A 7 14.78 -12.17 -13.50
N GLY A 8 14.22 -13.25 -14.08
CA GLY A 8 15.03 -14.36 -14.60
C GLY A 8 16.01 -13.81 -15.65
N LYS A 9 17.22 -14.35 -15.76
CA LYS A 9 18.23 -13.72 -16.64
C LYS A 9 17.96 -13.92 -18.14
N GLU A 10 17.16 -14.91 -18.52
CA GLU A 10 17.01 -15.34 -19.91
C GLU A 10 15.69 -14.89 -20.54
N VAL A 11 15.76 -14.46 -21.79
CA VAL A 11 14.60 -14.09 -22.61
C VAL A 11 13.99 -15.36 -23.19
N VAL A 12 12.75 -15.63 -22.82
CA VAL A 12 11.96 -16.79 -23.25
C VAL A 12 11.19 -16.48 -24.54
N HIS A 13 10.77 -15.23 -24.72
CA HIS A 13 9.94 -14.80 -25.85
C HIS A 13 10.54 -13.56 -26.53
N LYS A 14 11.22 -13.77 -27.65
CA LYS A 14 12.00 -12.74 -28.35
C LYS A 14 11.15 -11.61 -28.90
N GLU A 15 9.95 -11.91 -29.41
CA GLU A 15 9.04 -10.90 -29.93
C GLU A 15 8.53 -9.92 -28.85
N TRP A 16 8.42 -10.34 -27.58
CA TRP A 16 8.14 -9.42 -26.48
C TRP A 16 9.34 -8.54 -26.12
N GLU A 17 10.57 -9.04 -26.24
CA GLU A 17 11.79 -8.23 -26.11
C GLU A 17 11.88 -7.18 -27.22
N ALA A 18 11.56 -7.56 -28.46
CA ALA A 18 11.47 -6.62 -29.58
C ALA A 18 10.42 -5.52 -29.32
N CYS A 19 9.26 -5.87 -28.76
CA CYS A 19 8.24 -4.90 -28.34
C CYS A 19 8.77 -3.94 -27.25
N ALA A 20 9.52 -4.45 -26.27
CA ALA A 20 10.12 -3.63 -25.22
C ALA A 20 11.12 -2.61 -25.78
N ASN A 21 11.98 -3.05 -26.71
CA ASN A 21 12.97 -2.19 -27.35
C ASN A 21 12.35 -1.17 -28.32
N PHE A 22 11.19 -1.47 -28.89
CA PHE A 22 10.48 -0.58 -29.81
C PHE A 22 9.77 0.58 -29.10
N ILE A 23 9.26 0.37 -27.89
CA ILE A 23 8.41 1.35 -27.20
C ILE A 23 9.21 2.34 -26.33
N SER A 24 8.90 3.63 -26.46
CA SER A 24 9.53 4.70 -25.68
C SER A 24 8.94 4.84 -24.26
N ASP A 25 7.73 4.33 -24.04
CA ASP A 25 7.04 4.38 -22.76
C ASP A 25 7.65 3.39 -21.76
N ASP A 26 8.21 3.90 -20.66
CA ASP A 26 8.94 3.09 -19.67
C ASP A 26 8.08 2.02 -19.00
N TYR A 27 6.77 2.27 -18.82
CA TYR A 27 5.88 1.29 -18.21
C TYR A 27 5.61 0.13 -19.16
N TRP A 28 5.25 0.42 -20.40
CA TRP A 28 5.05 -0.64 -21.38
C TRP A 28 6.34 -1.34 -21.73
N ARG A 29 7.47 -0.63 -21.77
CA ARG A 29 8.80 -1.24 -21.89
C ARG A 29 9.00 -2.24 -20.77
N GLN A 30 8.81 -1.86 -19.50
CA GLN A 30 8.94 -2.78 -18.36
C GLN A 30 7.98 -3.96 -18.46
N ARG A 31 6.72 -3.75 -18.88
CA ARG A 31 5.74 -4.83 -19.04
C ARG A 31 6.12 -5.82 -20.13
N PHE A 32 6.54 -5.33 -21.30
CA PHE A 32 7.01 -6.18 -22.38
C PHE A 32 8.29 -6.93 -21.98
N ASP A 33 9.18 -6.28 -21.25
CA ASP A 33 10.41 -6.86 -20.74
C ASP A 33 10.15 -7.95 -19.67
N GLU A 34 9.13 -7.78 -18.83
CA GLU A 34 8.63 -8.84 -17.92
C GLU A 34 8.06 -10.04 -18.70
N MET A 35 7.22 -9.78 -19.70
CA MET A 35 6.61 -10.82 -20.54
C MET A 35 7.64 -11.55 -21.39
N ALA A 36 8.68 -10.87 -21.88
CA ALA A 36 9.81 -11.48 -22.58
C ALA A 36 10.51 -12.56 -21.75
N ARG A 37 10.44 -12.46 -20.42
CA ARG A 37 11.02 -13.43 -19.48
C ARG A 37 10.00 -14.41 -18.90
N GLY A 38 8.86 -14.56 -19.58
CA GLY A 38 7.80 -15.48 -19.20
C GLY A 38 6.91 -14.98 -18.04
N LYS A 39 7.06 -13.74 -17.57
CA LYS A 39 6.18 -13.18 -16.53
C LYS A 39 4.95 -12.54 -17.16
N MET A 40 4.00 -13.39 -17.54
CA MET A 40 2.71 -12.93 -18.06
C MET A 40 1.83 -12.33 -16.96
N PRO A 41 0.96 -11.35 -17.29
CA PRO A 41 -0.08 -10.90 -16.38
C PRO A 41 -0.97 -12.05 -15.89
N ALA A 42 -1.59 -11.87 -14.72
CA ALA A 42 -2.46 -12.91 -14.16
C ALA A 42 -3.54 -13.34 -15.16
N LYS A 43 -3.69 -14.66 -15.35
CA LYS A 43 -4.63 -15.30 -16.27
C LYS A 43 -4.34 -15.08 -17.75
N CYS A 44 -3.19 -14.49 -18.10
CA CYS A 44 -2.71 -14.45 -19.47
C CYS A 44 -1.80 -15.63 -19.76
N PHE A 45 -1.95 -16.18 -20.95
CA PHE A 45 -1.11 -17.25 -21.48
C PHE A 45 -0.67 -16.83 -22.88
N TYR A 46 0.61 -16.98 -23.16
CA TYR A 46 1.17 -16.68 -24.46
C TYR A 46 1.78 -17.95 -25.04
N ASP A 47 1.41 -18.25 -26.26
CA ASP A 47 1.98 -19.34 -27.04
C ASP A 47 2.17 -18.87 -28.47
N SER A 48 3.45 -18.80 -28.88
CA SER A 48 3.87 -18.70 -30.28
C SER A 48 3.06 -17.71 -31.13
N GLY A 49 3.03 -16.44 -30.71
CA GLY A 49 2.32 -15.36 -31.42
C GLY A 49 0.87 -15.17 -31.00
N THR A 50 0.29 -16.03 -30.14
CA THR A 50 -1.09 -15.88 -29.65
C THR A 50 -1.11 -15.58 -28.15
N LEU A 51 -1.84 -14.54 -27.76
CA LEU A 51 -2.07 -14.15 -26.37
C LEU A 51 -3.53 -14.43 -26.00
N SER A 52 -3.72 -15.26 -24.98
CA SER A 52 -5.02 -15.65 -24.44
C SER A 52 -5.22 -15.07 -23.04
N PHE A 53 -6.45 -14.75 -22.69
CA PHE A 53 -6.89 -14.36 -21.34
C PHE A 53 -8.01 -15.27 -20.86
N TRP A 54 -7.80 -15.93 -19.73
CA TRP A 54 -8.72 -16.93 -19.17
C TRP A 54 -9.51 -16.31 -18.01
N GLY A 55 -10.48 -15.45 -18.36
CA GLY A 55 -11.32 -14.70 -17.43
C GLY A 55 -12.66 -15.38 -17.14
N LYS A 56 -13.72 -14.57 -17.03
CA LYS A 56 -15.11 -15.07 -17.06
C LYS A 56 -15.45 -15.63 -18.45
N GLU A 57 -14.95 -14.94 -19.46
CA GLU A 57 -14.97 -15.36 -20.85
C GLU A 57 -13.52 -15.51 -21.31
N ARG A 58 -13.29 -16.46 -22.23
CA ARG A 58 -12.00 -16.61 -22.88
C ARG A 58 -11.93 -15.60 -24.01
N ASP A 59 -10.88 -14.79 -24.01
CA ASP A 59 -10.57 -13.84 -25.09
C ASP A 59 -9.15 -14.15 -25.58
N GLU A 60 -8.91 -14.04 -26.88
CA GLU A 60 -7.60 -14.32 -27.47
C GLU A 60 -7.32 -13.40 -28.66
N VAL A 61 -6.04 -13.13 -28.89
CA VAL A 61 -5.56 -12.34 -30.01
C VAL A 61 -4.31 -13.00 -30.57
N SER A 62 -4.28 -13.21 -31.88
CA SER A 62 -3.08 -13.60 -32.61
C SER A 62 -2.38 -12.36 -33.14
N PHE A 63 -1.06 -12.31 -32.96
CA PHE A 63 -0.22 -11.22 -33.40
C PHE A 63 0.50 -11.58 -34.69
N ASN A 64 0.80 -10.56 -35.48
CA ASN A 64 1.83 -10.65 -36.51
C ASN A 64 3.19 -10.39 -35.83
N THR A 65 3.95 -11.45 -35.57
CA THR A 65 5.25 -11.37 -34.86
C THR A 65 6.37 -10.74 -35.68
N ASP A 66 6.20 -10.65 -37.01
CA ASP A 66 7.17 -10.01 -37.91
C ASP A 66 6.98 -8.48 -37.96
N ASP A 67 5.81 -7.98 -37.55
CA ASP A 67 5.51 -6.55 -37.45
C ASP A 67 5.40 -6.12 -35.99
N THR A 68 6.55 -5.78 -35.40
CA THR A 68 6.67 -5.29 -34.01
C THR A 68 5.71 -4.14 -33.72
N LYS A 69 5.50 -3.21 -34.67
CA LYS A 69 4.63 -2.05 -34.46
C LYS A 69 3.18 -2.47 -34.32
N SER A 70 2.71 -3.35 -35.22
CA SER A 70 1.36 -3.93 -35.15
C SER A 70 1.17 -4.76 -33.88
N MET A 71 2.15 -5.60 -33.53
CA MET A 71 2.13 -6.42 -32.32
C MET A 71 2.02 -5.56 -31.05
N VAL A 72 2.85 -4.52 -30.90
CA VAL A 72 2.79 -3.59 -29.76
C VAL A 72 1.38 -2.99 -29.63
N SER A 73 0.83 -2.48 -30.74
CA SER A 73 -0.50 -1.84 -30.71
C SER A 73 -1.61 -2.81 -30.32
N SER A 74 -1.58 -4.04 -30.86
CA SER A 74 -2.55 -5.10 -30.59
C SER A 74 -2.44 -5.62 -29.16
N ALA A 75 -1.22 -5.84 -28.68
CA ALA A 75 -0.94 -6.28 -27.32
C ALA A 75 -1.38 -5.24 -26.30
N MET A 76 -1.05 -3.95 -26.49
CA MET A 76 -1.48 -2.89 -25.59
C MET A 76 -3.01 -2.81 -25.52
N LYS A 77 -3.69 -2.93 -26.66
CA LYS A 77 -5.17 -2.92 -26.73
C LYS A 77 -5.76 -4.11 -25.99
N PHE A 78 -5.24 -5.32 -26.23
CA PHE A 78 -5.71 -6.54 -25.57
C PHE A 78 -5.49 -6.50 -24.05
N LEU A 79 -4.28 -6.15 -23.62
CA LEU A 79 -3.92 -6.07 -22.20
C LEU A 79 -4.67 -4.94 -21.47
N SER A 80 -4.95 -3.82 -22.15
CA SER A 80 -5.80 -2.75 -21.60
C SER A 80 -7.23 -3.21 -21.37
N LYS A 81 -7.80 -3.97 -22.31
CA LYS A 81 -9.16 -4.50 -22.24
C LYS A 81 -9.30 -5.57 -21.16
N ASN A 82 -8.42 -6.56 -21.16
CA ASN A 82 -8.60 -7.79 -20.39
C ASN A 82 -7.87 -7.79 -19.04
N CYS A 83 -6.70 -7.14 -18.97
CA CYS A 83 -5.87 -7.10 -17.77
C CYS A 83 -5.95 -5.77 -17.03
N TYR A 84 -6.73 -4.81 -17.54
CA TYR A 84 -6.78 -3.43 -17.04
C TYR A 84 -5.40 -2.77 -16.98
N ILE A 85 -4.49 -3.15 -17.89
CA ILE A 85 -3.14 -2.60 -18.03
C ILE A 85 -3.23 -1.42 -18.99
N ASN A 86 -3.31 -0.19 -18.51
CA ASN A 86 -3.49 0.98 -19.35
C ASN A 86 -2.43 2.06 -19.11
N ASN A 87 -2.05 2.75 -20.19
CA ASN A 87 -1.01 3.77 -20.17
C ASN A 87 -1.42 5.07 -19.46
N LYS A 88 -2.72 5.26 -19.21
CA LYS A 88 -3.26 6.43 -18.49
C LYS A 88 -2.98 6.42 -16.97
N THR A 89 -2.05 5.59 -16.52
CA THR A 89 -1.77 5.33 -15.11
C THR A 89 -0.26 5.26 -14.79
N THR A 90 0.60 5.89 -15.58
CA THR A 90 2.04 6.04 -15.22
C THR A 90 2.37 7.29 -14.42
N SER A 91 1.47 8.27 -14.34
CA SER A 91 1.46 9.27 -13.23
C SER A 91 0.47 8.91 -12.11
N ARG A 92 -0.25 7.80 -12.30
CA ARG A 92 -1.17 7.21 -11.36
C ARG A 92 -0.89 5.72 -11.30
N CYS A 93 0.27 5.36 -10.76
CA CYS A 93 0.21 4.37 -9.69
C CYS A 93 -0.84 4.95 -8.73
N LYS A 94 -2.12 4.62 -8.97
CA LYS A 94 -3.09 4.60 -7.92
C LYS A 94 -2.45 3.56 -7.03
N ASP A 95 -1.66 4.02 -6.07
CA ASP A 95 -2.17 4.13 -4.72
C ASP A 95 -3.69 3.98 -4.77
N ARG A 96 -4.16 2.74 -4.97
CA ARG A 96 -5.29 2.24 -4.23
C ARG A 96 -4.76 2.34 -2.82
N TYR A 97 -4.74 3.55 -2.25
CA TYR A 97 -4.65 3.71 -0.83
C TYR A 97 -5.83 2.89 -0.37
N MET A 98 -5.54 1.70 0.13
CA MET A 98 -6.52 0.92 0.86
C MET A 98 -6.90 1.88 1.97
N VAL A 99 -8.08 2.50 1.84
CA VAL A 99 -8.54 3.42 2.88
C VAL A 99 -8.82 2.52 4.06
N ILE A 100 -7.89 2.51 5.00
CA ILE A 100 -8.01 1.69 6.19
C ILE A 100 -9.06 2.40 7.04
N LYS A 101 -10.23 1.78 7.13
CA LYS A 101 -11.35 2.30 7.89
C LYS A 101 -11.40 1.72 9.30
N GLU A 102 -10.97 0.47 9.43
CA GLU A 102 -11.08 -0.30 10.66
C GLU A 102 -9.81 -1.14 10.90
N TRP A 103 -9.37 -1.18 12.15
CA TRP A 103 -8.20 -1.94 12.58
C TRP A 103 -8.36 -3.46 12.37
N SER A 104 -9.57 -3.96 12.54
CA SER A 104 -9.94 -5.37 12.34
C SER A 104 -9.71 -5.87 10.92
N LEU A 105 -9.84 -4.99 9.92
CA LEU A 105 -9.70 -5.32 8.50
C LEU A 105 -8.24 -5.29 8.00
N CYS A 106 -7.31 -4.80 8.82
CA CYS A 106 -5.89 -4.81 8.48
C CYS A 106 -5.29 -6.22 8.61
N ASN A 107 -4.48 -6.61 7.63
CA ASN A 107 -3.55 -7.73 7.80
C ASN A 107 -2.39 -7.34 8.74
N ASP A 108 -1.66 -8.33 9.23
CA ASP A 108 -0.64 -8.12 10.28
C ASP A 108 0.51 -7.23 9.82
N VAL A 109 0.92 -7.33 8.55
CA VAL A 109 1.93 -6.45 7.95
C VAL A 109 1.47 -4.99 7.97
N THR A 110 0.20 -4.74 7.62
CA THR A 110 -0.38 -3.40 7.62
C THR A 110 -0.51 -2.86 9.03
N LYS A 111 -0.94 -3.69 9.99
CA LYS A 111 -1.02 -3.33 11.42
C LYS A 111 0.35 -2.91 11.95
N HIS A 112 1.38 -3.71 11.68
CA HIS A 112 2.75 -3.44 12.10
C HIS A 112 3.25 -2.10 11.55
N ASN A 113 3.13 -1.87 10.24
CA ASN A 113 3.58 -0.62 9.61
C ASN A 113 2.84 0.62 10.13
N LEU A 114 1.54 0.51 10.42
CA LEU A 114 0.76 1.60 11.00
C LEU A 114 1.21 1.93 12.43
N LEU A 115 1.48 0.90 13.23
CA LEU A 115 1.98 1.05 14.59
C LEU A 115 3.37 1.64 14.61
N GLU A 116 4.28 1.15 13.76
CA GLU A 116 5.66 1.64 13.66
C GLU A 116 5.65 3.14 13.39
N ARG A 117 4.89 3.58 12.38
CA ARG A 117 4.75 4.99 12.05
C ARG A 117 4.12 5.82 13.18
N TYR A 118 3.16 5.26 13.92
CA TYR A 118 2.54 5.95 15.05
C TYR A 118 3.53 6.13 16.21
N VAL A 119 4.28 5.08 16.53
CA VAL A 119 5.32 5.08 17.58
C VAL A 119 6.47 6.02 17.19
N ASP A 120 6.90 6.03 15.92
CA ASP A 120 7.92 6.98 15.42
C ASP A 120 7.54 8.43 15.73
N ILE A 121 6.29 8.80 15.47
CA ILE A 121 5.83 10.19 15.69
C ILE A 121 5.78 10.50 17.18
N ILE A 122 5.29 9.58 18.01
CA ILE A 122 5.32 9.77 19.46
C ILE A 122 6.75 9.93 19.96
N SER A 123 7.67 9.06 19.50
CA SER A 123 9.08 9.10 19.86
C SER A 123 9.71 10.44 19.48
N MET A 124 9.42 10.97 18.28
CA MET A 124 9.89 12.30 17.88
C MET A 124 9.44 13.43 18.81
N PHE A 125 8.21 13.37 19.34
CA PHE A 125 7.69 14.43 20.23
C PHE A 125 8.11 14.25 21.69
N ALA A 126 8.18 13.02 22.17
CA ALA A 126 8.63 12.72 23.53
C ALA A 126 10.17 12.78 23.66
N GLY A 127 10.89 12.74 22.54
CA GLY A 127 12.35 12.69 22.50
C GLY A 127 12.89 11.31 22.92
N MET A 128 12.19 10.25 22.51
CA MET A 128 12.51 8.87 22.89
C MET A 128 13.67 8.30 22.10
N ASP A 129 14.47 7.47 22.74
CA ASP A 129 15.47 6.62 22.07
C ASP A 129 14.86 5.34 21.47
N GLU A 130 15.68 4.53 20.79
CA GLU A 130 15.20 3.31 20.14
C GLU A 130 14.75 2.24 21.16
N SER A 131 15.33 2.20 22.35
CA SER A 131 14.94 1.24 23.40
C SER A 131 13.56 1.58 23.98
N GLU A 132 13.32 2.86 24.23
CA GLU A 132 12.01 3.37 24.68
C GLU A 132 10.94 3.18 23.61
N LYS A 133 11.31 3.35 22.33
CA LYS A 133 10.44 3.11 21.18
C LYS A 133 10.04 1.62 21.07
N GLU A 134 11.00 0.71 21.21
CA GLU A 134 10.73 -0.74 21.26
C GLU A 134 9.83 -1.11 22.45
N SER A 135 10.09 -0.51 23.62
CA SER A 135 9.27 -0.70 24.82
C SER A 135 7.82 -0.25 24.60
N LEU A 136 7.62 0.95 24.04
CA LEU A 136 6.30 1.48 23.68
C LEU A 136 5.57 0.58 22.69
N MET A 137 6.27 0.11 21.64
CA MET A 137 5.71 -0.85 20.69
C MET A 137 5.28 -2.15 21.39
N GLY A 138 6.07 -2.65 22.34
CA GLY A 138 5.75 -3.82 23.16
C GLY A 138 4.50 -3.61 24.02
N ILE A 139 4.40 -2.47 24.70
CA ILE A 139 3.25 -2.06 25.52
C ILE A 139 1.98 -2.03 24.67
N ILE A 140 2.03 -1.39 23.51
CA ILE A 140 0.87 -1.28 22.61
C ILE A 140 0.43 -2.65 22.11
N ASN A 141 1.36 -3.49 21.64
CA ASN A 141 1.02 -4.83 21.15
C ASN A 141 0.42 -5.71 22.25
N ASN A 142 0.99 -5.67 23.46
CA ASN A 142 0.47 -6.42 24.60
C ASN A 142 -0.93 -5.91 25.01
N GLY A 143 -1.13 -4.59 25.05
CA GLY A 143 -2.41 -3.96 25.36
C GLY A 143 -3.50 -4.29 24.34
N ILE A 144 -3.18 -4.30 23.04
CA ILE A 144 -4.11 -4.73 21.96
C ILE A 144 -4.45 -6.21 22.11
N ARG A 145 -3.45 -7.08 22.35
CA ARG A 145 -3.66 -8.54 22.52
C ARG A 145 -4.55 -8.85 23.72
N ARG A 146 -4.39 -8.11 24.81
CA ARG A 146 -5.22 -8.21 26.03
C ARG A 146 -6.57 -7.50 25.90
N LYS A 147 -6.86 -6.87 24.76
CA LYS A 147 -8.06 -6.06 24.51
C LYS A 147 -8.24 -4.90 25.51
N ALA A 148 -7.14 -4.42 26.08
CA ALA A 148 -7.11 -3.27 26.98
C ALA A 148 -6.92 -1.94 26.23
N LEU A 149 -6.39 -2.00 25.00
CA LEU A 149 -6.26 -0.84 24.11
C LEU A 149 -7.22 -0.91 22.93
N THR A 150 -7.57 0.26 22.37
CA THR A 150 -8.33 0.35 21.11
C THR A 150 -7.75 1.36 20.16
N VAL A 151 -7.42 0.85 18.98
CA VAL A 151 -6.85 1.64 17.89
C VAL A 151 -7.97 2.34 17.13
N VAL A 152 -7.91 3.66 17.09
CA VAL A 152 -8.82 4.53 16.34
C VAL A 152 -8.12 4.95 15.05
N ILE A 153 -8.65 4.50 13.92
CA ILE A 153 -8.12 4.85 12.60
C ILE A 153 -8.94 5.99 12.01
N ARG A 154 -8.27 7.00 11.43
CA ARG A 154 -8.88 8.05 10.61
C ARG A 154 -8.02 8.31 9.39
N ASP A 155 -8.67 8.41 8.24
CA ASP A 155 -8.03 8.68 6.94
C ASP A 155 -6.80 7.79 6.66
N SER A 156 -6.89 6.50 7.01
CA SER A 156 -5.85 5.48 6.84
C SER A 156 -4.61 5.60 7.75
N ALA A 157 -4.69 6.37 8.83
CA ALA A 157 -3.65 6.47 9.86
C ALA A 157 -4.22 6.21 11.26
N ILE A 158 -3.36 5.77 12.19
CA ILE A 158 -3.74 5.70 13.61
C ILE A 158 -3.85 7.12 14.13
N TYR A 159 -5.07 7.52 14.45
CA TYR A 159 -5.35 8.83 15.05
C TYR A 159 -5.11 8.80 16.56
N ASP A 160 -5.51 7.70 17.20
CA ASP A 160 -5.42 7.54 18.65
C ASP A 160 -5.38 6.05 19.04
N ILE A 161 -4.77 5.75 20.19
CA ILE A 161 -4.86 4.45 20.85
C ILE A 161 -5.46 4.68 22.23
N LYS A 162 -6.76 4.43 22.36
CA LYS A 162 -7.48 4.61 23.63
C LYS A 162 -6.96 3.63 24.68
N GLY A 163 -6.77 4.14 25.89
CA GLY A 163 -6.20 3.40 27.02
C GLY A 163 -4.67 3.46 27.10
N LEU A 164 -3.99 4.06 26.11
CA LEU A 164 -2.57 4.34 26.19
C LEU A 164 -2.37 5.71 26.84
N VAL A 165 -1.68 5.74 27.99
CA VAL A 165 -1.51 6.96 28.81
C VAL A 165 -0.02 7.22 29.01
N TRP A 166 0.35 8.50 28.98
CA TRP A 166 1.70 8.96 29.34
C TRP A 166 1.75 9.25 30.83
N ASP A 167 2.75 8.70 31.51
CA ASP A 167 3.07 9.02 32.89
C ASP A 167 4.14 10.11 32.92
N GLU A 168 3.80 11.28 33.46
CA GLU A 168 4.72 12.41 33.58
C GLU A 168 5.80 12.18 34.63
N GLU A 169 5.54 11.37 35.66
CA GLU A 169 6.51 11.12 36.74
C GLU A 169 7.62 10.18 36.27
N THR A 170 7.24 9.10 35.59
CA THR A 170 8.19 8.10 35.10
C THR A 170 8.72 8.41 33.69
N GLY A 171 8.05 9.30 32.95
CA GLY A 171 8.37 9.55 31.54
C GLY A 171 8.15 8.32 30.67
N THR A 172 7.16 7.48 31.00
CA THR A 172 6.87 6.25 30.25
C THR A 172 5.40 6.13 29.90
N TYR A 173 5.11 5.37 28.83
CA TYR A 173 3.73 5.01 28.51
C TYR A 173 3.29 3.76 29.27
N TYR A 174 2.01 3.72 29.62
CA TYR A 174 1.38 2.54 30.21
C TYR A 174 -0.05 2.33 29.68
N VAL A 175 -0.60 1.16 30.00
CA VAL A 175 -1.99 0.81 29.67
C VAL A 175 -2.89 1.11 30.86
N ASP A 176 -3.82 2.05 30.72
CA ASP A 176 -4.86 2.29 31.71
C ASP A 176 -6.00 1.28 31.55
N TYR A 177 -5.96 0.25 32.39
CA TYR A 177 -6.98 -0.80 32.45
C TYR A 177 -8.35 -0.33 32.96
N LYS A 178 -8.46 0.88 33.53
CA LYS A 178 -9.73 1.44 34.01
C LYS A 178 -10.56 2.03 32.88
N VAL A 179 -9.93 2.40 31.75
CA VAL A 179 -10.65 2.88 30.57
C VAL A 179 -11.47 1.73 29.98
N LYS A 180 -12.78 1.73 30.28
CA LYS A 180 -13.72 0.80 29.63
C LYS A 180 -13.80 1.15 28.15
N VAL A 181 -13.10 0.35 27.35
CA VAL A 181 -13.21 0.40 25.90
C VAL A 181 -14.62 -0.02 25.50
N ASP A 182 -15.38 0.95 24.99
CA ASP A 182 -16.69 0.68 24.41
C ASP A 182 -16.54 -0.06 23.08
N LYS A 183 -16.75 -1.38 23.11
CA LYS A 183 -16.68 -2.28 21.95
C LYS A 183 -17.70 -1.94 20.86
N SER A 184 -18.75 -1.18 21.18
CA SER A 184 -19.81 -0.79 20.24
C SER A 184 -19.45 0.43 19.39
N LYS A 185 -18.40 1.17 19.78
CA LYS A 185 -17.95 2.42 19.11
C LYS A 185 -16.64 2.26 18.34
N THR A 186 -16.30 1.06 17.88
CA THR A 186 -15.45 0.92 16.69
C THR A 186 -16.23 1.45 15.50
N THR A 187 -15.97 2.72 15.19
CA THR A 187 -16.73 3.62 14.32
C THR A 187 -17.37 2.98 13.09
N HIS A 188 -18.71 2.96 13.05
CA HIS A 188 -19.48 3.03 11.81
C HIS A 188 -19.66 4.50 11.42
N VAL A 189 -19.18 4.93 10.23
CA VAL A 189 -19.81 6.02 9.43
C VAL A 189 -19.49 5.88 7.92
N ILE A 190 -20.53 5.56 7.15
CA ILE A 190 -21.03 6.03 5.82
C ILE A 190 -20.07 6.11 4.60
N PRO A 191 -20.49 5.61 3.41
CA PRO A 191 -19.68 5.66 2.18
C PRO A 191 -19.77 7.02 1.49
N TYR A 192 -18.65 7.62 1.04
CA TYR A 192 -18.65 8.29 -0.27
C TYR A 192 -17.27 8.61 -0.89
N LYS A 193 -17.33 8.79 -2.22
CA LYS A 193 -16.30 9.02 -3.24
C LYS A 193 -15.62 10.40 -3.14
N LYS A 194 -14.28 10.43 -3.12
CA LYS A 194 -13.42 11.23 -4.03
C LYS A 194 -11.96 11.10 -3.60
N THR A 195 -11.08 10.88 -4.58
CA THR A 195 -9.63 10.95 -4.44
C THR A 195 -9.21 12.30 -3.86
N MET A 196 -8.68 12.32 -2.63
CA MET A 196 -7.94 13.48 -2.14
C MET A 196 -6.64 13.60 -2.93
N GLY A 197 -6.42 14.75 -3.60
CA GLY A 197 -5.17 15.00 -4.32
C GLY A 197 -3.96 15.04 -3.38
N LYS A 198 -2.77 14.67 -3.89
CA LYS A 198 -1.50 14.58 -3.12
C LYS A 198 -1.19 15.81 -2.23
N ARG A 199 -1.57 17.02 -2.65
CA ARG A 199 -1.43 18.26 -1.84
C ARG A 199 -2.25 18.22 -0.53
N LYS A 200 -3.43 17.61 -0.54
CA LYS A 200 -4.28 17.48 0.65
C LYS A 200 -3.76 16.42 1.61
N LEU A 201 -3.18 15.33 1.11
CA LEU A 201 -2.51 14.31 1.93
C LEU A 201 -1.35 14.89 2.75
N LYS A 202 -0.45 15.68 2.12
CA LYS A 202 0.62 16.36 2.86
C LYS A 202 0.11 17.31 3.94
N LYS A 203 -0.95 18.09 3.64
CA LYS A 203 -1.57 18.98 4.62
C LYS A 203 -2.20 18.20 5.78
N TYR A 204 -2.83 17.05 5.50
CA TYR A 204 -3.39 16.18 6.51
C TYR A 204 -2.30 15.55 7.38
N GLU A 205 -1.24 14.99 6.78
CA GLU A 205 -0.10 14.45 7.54
C GLU A 205 0.53 15.51 8.44
N SER A 206 0.72 16.75 7.94
CA SER A 206 1.19 17.85 8.77
C SER A 206 0.24 18.20 9.92
N ASN A 207 -1.07 18.18 9.69
CA ASN A 207 -2.06 18.45 10.76
C ASN A 207 -2.12 17.30 11.76
N TRP A 208 -2.06 16.06 11.30
CA TRP A 208 -2.03 14.85 12.12
C TRP A 208 -0.80 14.82 13.02
N VAL A 209 0.39 15.10 12.47
CA VAL A 209 1.62 15.26 13.26
C VAL A 209 1.47 16.38 14.30
N LYS A 210 0.87 17.52 13.93
CA LYS A 210 0.60 18.62 14.89
C LYS A 210 -0.41 18.26 15.98
N ASP A 211 -1.40 17.42 15.68
CA ASP A 211 -2.42 17.00 16.65
C ASP A 211 -1.85 15.97 17.63
N ILE A 212 -1.06 15.00 17.13
CA ILE A 212 -0.29 14.07 17.99
C ILE A 212 0.71 14.86 18.84
N GLY A 213 1.46 15.79 18.23
CA GLY A 213 2.39 16.64 18.96
C GLY A 213 1.73 17.48 20.06
N ARG A 214 0.53 18.04 19.82
CA ARG A 214 -0.22 18.75 20.87
C ARG A 214 -0.73 17.81 21.98
N LYS A 215 -1.03 16.57 21.65
CA LYS A 215 -1.57 15.58 22.60
C LYS A 215 -0.49 14.94 23.47
N TYR A 216 0.71 14.74 22.93
CA TYR A 216 1.77 13.96 23.57
C TYR A 216 3.09 14.72 23.77
N GLY A 217 3.33 15.80 23.04
CA GLY A 217 4.52 16.64 23.20
C GLY A 217 4.36 17.63 24.34
N GLY A 218 4.16 17.12 25.56
CA GLY A 218 4.00 17.92 26.77
C GLY A 218 4.95 19.12 26.81
N ASN A 219 4.44 20.27 27.28
CA ASN A 219 5.17 21.54 27.37
C ASN A 219 6.56 21.32 28.01
N LYS A 220 7.59 21.17 27.19
CA LYS A 220 8.97 21.43 27.57
C LYS A 220 9.23 22.92 27.40
#